data_AF-A0A139JQX9-F1
#
_entry.id   AF-A0A139JQX9-F1
#
_cell.length_a   1.000
_cell.length_b   1.000
_cell.length_c   1.000
_cell.angle_alpha   90.00
_cell.angle_beta   90.00
_cell.angle_gamma   90.00
#
_symmetry.space_group_name_H-M   'P 1'
#
loop_
_entity.id
_entity.type
_entity.pdbx_description
1 polymer ?
#
loop_
_entity_poly.entity_id
_entity_poly.type
_entity_poly.pdbx_seq_one_letter_code
_entity_poly.pdbx_strand_id
1 'polypeptide(L)'
;MFFLNKFSKKSRLILCSILFLIIFLIVIGIIIKIRNHKNDNNMKKIKIATALETTRAFLEDNLKPELKKDNIDLEVIYKGNSYRETNQLLQNDKDVIAILDSHLVFAKNTLQKSNNSMSEDVMIAQPFYLSKIGFYTLDARILQIQNQIQSQIKINNITDLQNAIINLLTQNQPNQVINKIKILVCSDPIQKVLSFLFLQQMGLIHLKQGLQADNVILNPNDFIIPNHIEIVEEISLKELHNKFQNDNSIHFFINYPGVLGTKKQLFKLFTSLIIPSDIKNPIYDYTISLIVKTKDINSEKVKILKEALRKQHLIDYMNKRNSLYLEMIPVEKMDQISERINQKYNS
;
A
#
# COMPACT_ATOMS: atom_id res chain seq x y z
N MET A 1 19.38 29.75 50.50
CA MET A 1 18.75 30.73 51.42
C MET A 1 19.80 31.58 52.18
N PHE A 2 20.94 31.95 51.56
CA PHE A 2 22.07 32.55 52.29
C PHE A 2 22.60 33.90 51.77
N PHE A 3 22.03 34.49 50.71
CA PHE A 3 22.53 35.76 50.15
C PHE A 3 21.64 37.00 50.38
N LEU A 4 20.45 36.84 50.98
CA LEU A 4 19.49 37.95 51.10
C LEU A 4 19.64 38.79 52.39
N ASN A 5 20.50 38.40 53.33
CA ASN A 5 20.57 39.06 54.64
C ASN A 5 21.38 40.37 54.68
N LYS A 6 22.13 40.71 53.63
CA LYS A 6 22.93 41.94 53.55
C LYS A 6 22.23 43.14 52.90
N PHE A 7 21.01 42.97 52.38
CA PHE A 7 20.29 44.06 51.71
C PHE A 7 19.38 44.81 52.68
N SER A 8 19.46 46.14 52.65
CA SER A 8 18.56 47.03 53.38
C SER A 8 17.09 46.75 53.01
N LYS A 9 16.14 47.02 53.92
CA LYS A 9 14.70 46.81 53.68
C LYS A 9 14.23 47.47 52.37
N LYS A 10 14.80 48.63 52.03
CA LYS A 10 14.55 49.37 50.78
C LYS A 10 15.09 48.65 49.55
N SER A 11 16.29 48.08 49.64
CA SER A 11 16.91 47.30 48.55
C SER A 11 16.15 46.00 48.24
N ARG A 12 15.58 45.34 49.26
CA ARG A 12 14.74 44.14 49.07
C ARG A 12 13.43 44.47 48.33
N LEU A 13 12.79 45.58 48.66
CA LEU A 13 11.58 46.08 48.00
C LEU A 13 11.82 46.40 46.51
N ILE A 14 12.95 47.05 46.21
CA ILE A 14 13.35 47.36 44.82
C ILE A 14 13.59 46.06 44.04
N LEU A 15 14.30 45.09 44.63
CA LEU A 15 14.59 43.81 43.97
C LEU A 15 13.31 43.01 43.68
N CYS A 16 12.36 42.96 44.63
CA CYS A 16 11.06 42.31 44.43
C CYS A 16 10.24 42.99 43.32
N SER A 17 10.29 44.32 43.23
CA SER A 17 9.58 45.08 42.19
C SER A 17 10.15 44.81 40.79
N ILE A 18 11.48 44.70 40.67
CA ILE A 18 12.16 44.35 39.43
C ILE A 18 11.82 42.90 39.03
N LEU A 19 11.84 41.96 39.98
CA LEU A 19 11.51 40.56 39.70
C LEU A 19 10.06 40.41 39.23
N PHE A 20 9.14 41.13 39.88
CA PHE A 20 7.73 41.16 39.49
C PHE A 20 7.54 41.74 38.09
N LEU A 21 8.25 42.82 37.74
CA LEU A 21 8.23 43.41 36.41
C LEU A 21 8.73 42.42 35.34
N ILE A 22 9.82 41.70 35.62
CA ILE A 22 10.36 40.68 34.71
C ILE A 22 9.35 39.55 34.49
N ILE A 23 8.77 39.02 35.57
CA ILE A 23 7.74 37.96 35.47
C ILE A 23 6.52 38.47 34.69
N PHE A 24 6.08 39.69 34.96
CA PHE A 24 4.96 40.32 34.26
C PHE A 24 5.22 40.47 32.75
N LEU A 25 6.43 40.91 32.37
CA LEU A 25 6.85 41.00 30.97
C LEU A 25 6.94 39.63 30.29
N ILE A 26 7.42 38.59 30.99
CA ILE A 26 7.43 37.21 30.48
C ILE A 26 6.01 36.71 30.24
N VAL A 27 5.09 36.94 31.18
CA VAL A 27 3.67 36.54 31.05
C VAL A 27 3.01 37.29 29.89
N ILE A 28 3.25 38.60 29.75
CA ILE A 28 2.76 39.38 28.60
C ILE A 28 3.34 38.84 27.29
N GLY A 29 4.63 38.52 27.24
CA GLY A 29 5.27 37.92 26.05
C GLY A 29 4.64 36.58 25.66
N ILE A 30 4.33 35.73 26.63
CA ILE A 30 3.63 34.45 26.42
C ILE A 30 2.20 34.69 25.92
N ILE A 31 1.47 35.64 26.51
CA ILE A 31 0.10 36.00 26.08
C ILE A 31 0.10 36.55 24.66
N ILE A 32 1.03 37.44 24.31
CA ILE A 32 1.18 37.98 22.95
C ILE A 32 1.54 36.86 21.97
N LYS A 33 2.45 35.94 22.33
CA LYS A 33 2.79 34.78 21.49
C LYS A 33 1.58 33.88 21.25
N ILE A 34 0.78 33.59 22.27
CA ILE A 34 -0.46 32.80 22.16
C ILE A 34 -1.52 33.54 21.33
N ARG A 35 -1.64 34.86 21.49
CA ARG A 35 -2.62 35.70 20.78
C ARG A 35 -2.26 35.90 19.31
N ASN A 36 -0.98 36.07 18.99
CA ASN A 36 -0.48 36.13 17.62
C ASN A 36 -0.57 34.76 16.91
N HIS A 37 -0.49 33.65 17.65
CA HIS A 37 -0.75 32.32 17.09
C HIS A 37 -2.21 32.09 16.68
N LYS A 38 -3.15 32.88 17.22
CA LYS A 38 -4.59 32.79 16.92
C LYS A 38 -5.05 33.71 15.78
N ASN A 39 -4.22 34.64 15.30
CA ASN A 39 -4.66 35.71 14.40
C ASN A 39 -4.18 35.62 12.94
N ASP A 40 -3.38 34.61 12.57
CA ASP A 40 -3.12 34.31 11.15
C ASP A 40 -4.03 33.17 10.68
N ASN A 41 -5.15 33.55 10.07
CA ASN A 41 -6.10 32.64 9.40
C ASN A 41 -5.55 32.03 8.09
N ASN A 42 -4.22 31.95 7.93
CA ASN A 42 -3.62 31.36 6.74
C ASN A 42 -3.44 29.85 6.94
N MET A 43 -4.56 29.12 6.86
CA MET A 43 -4.60 27.66 6.98
C MET A 43 -3.63 27.03 5.96
N LYS A 44 -2.74 26.15 6.42
CA LYS A 44 -1.73 25.56 5.55
C LYS A 44 -2.37 24.56 4.59
N LYS A 45 -2.23 24.77 3.28
CA LYS A 45 -2.82 23.90 2.25
C LYS A 45 -1.90 22.77 1.81
N ILE A 46 -2.43 21.54 1.83
CA ILE A 46 -1.78 20.33 1.33
C ILE A 46 -2.72 19.67 0.30
N LYS A 47 -2.21 19.33 -0.88
CA LYS A 47 -2.98 18.68 -1.95
C LYS A 47 -2.39 17.30 -2.25
N ILE A 48 -3.23 16.27 -2.21
CA ILE A 48 -2.86 14.87 -2.50
C ILE A 48 -3.80 14.33 -3.56
N ALA A 49 -3.29 13.51 -4.49
CA ALA A 49 -4.15 12.79 -5.43
C ALA A 49 -4.27 11.30 -5.09
N THR A 50 -5.41 10.69 -5.41
CA THR A 50 -5.62 9.25 -5.28
C THR A 50 -6.59 8.71 -6.33
N ALA A 51 -6.30 7.52 -6.85
CA ALA A 51 -7.19 6.76 -7.72
C ALA A 51 -8.04 5.71 -6.97
N LEU A 52 -7.78 5.48 -5.68
CA LEU A 52 -8.44 4.45 -4.89
C LEU A 52 -9.58 5.02 -4.05
N GLU A 53 -10.78 4.44 -4.18
CA GLU A 53 -11.95 4.88 -3.41
C GLU A 53 -11.77 4.66 -1.90
N THR A 54 -11.18 3.54 -1.50
CA THR A 54 -10.86 3.25 -0.09
C THR A 54 -9.92 4.29 0.50
N THR A 55 -8.92 4.72 -0.28
CA THR A 55 -8.00 5.77 0.15
C THR A 55 -8.67 7.14 0.14
N ARG A 56 -9.48 7.46 -0.87
CA ARG A 56 -10.24 8.72 -0.92
C ARG A 56 -11.09 8.89 0.34
N ALA A 57 -11.89 7.88 0.67
CA ALA A 57 -12.74 7.90 1.87
C ALA A 57 -11.90 8.03 3.15
N PHE A 58 -10.75 7.35 3.25
CA PHE A 58 -9.85 7.53 4.38
C PHE A 58 -9.31 8.97 4.48
N LEU A 59 -8.84 9.54 3.37
CA LEU A 59 -8.28 10.89 3.32
C LEU A 59 -9.32 11.95 3.68
N GLU A 60 -10.53 11.84 3.13
CA GLU A 60 -11.61 12.80 3.35
C GLU A 60 -12.28 12.66 4.72
N ASP A 61 -12.61 11.44 5.14
CA ASP A 61 -13.45 11.22 6.33
C ASP A 61 -12.62 11.13 7.62
N ASN A 62 -11.31 10.90 7.53
CA ASN A 62 -10.47 10.62 8.70
C ASN A 62 -9.22 11.51 8.75
N LEU A 63 -8.39 11.49 7.70
CA LEU A 63 -7.15 12.25 7.72
C LEU A 63 -7.39 13.77 7.68
N LYS A 64 -8.33 14.23 6.84
CA LYS A 64 -8.68 15.65 6.71
C LYS A 64 -9.21 16.23 8.03
N PRO A 65 -10.19 15.62 8.74
CA PRO A 65 -10.58 16.06 10.08
C PRO A 65 -9.43 16.06 11.10
N GLU A 66 -8.52 15.09 11.02
CA GLU A 66 -7.36 15.02 11.90
C GLU A 66 -6.40 16.19 11.68
N LEU A 67 -6.06 16.49 10.42
CA LEU A 67 -5.17 17.61 10.05
C LEU A 67 -5.79 18.99 10.34
N LYS A 68 -7.12 19.12 10.25
CA LYS A 68 -7.81 20.37 10.59
C LYS A 68 -7.60 20.79 12.05
N LYS A 69 -7.34 19.84 12.97
CA LYS A 69 -7.02 20.16 14.38
C LYS A 69 -5.75 20.99 14.50
N ASP A 70 -4.85 20.85 13.53
CA ASP A 70 -3.55 21.52 13.47
C ASP A 70 -3.55 22.70 12.47
N ASN A 71 -4.74 23.23 12.11
CA ASN A 71 -4.93 24.32 11.15
C ASN A 71 -4.33 24.04 9.76
N ILE A 72 -4.49 22.80 9.29
CA ILE A 72 -4.05 22.35 7.96
C ILE A 72 -5.29 21.97 7.13
N ASP A 73 -5.39 22.51 5.92
CA ASP A 73 -6.41 22.15 4.94
C ASP A 73 -5.86 21.07 4.01
N LEU A 74 -6.47 19.89 4.04
CA LEU A 74 -6.18 18.81 3.11
C LEU A 74 -7.17 18.86 1.94
N GLU A 75 -6.67 19.10 0.74
CA GLU A 75 -7.39 18.93 -0.52
C GLU A 75 -7.07 17.55 -1.11
N VAL A 76 -8.11 16.79 -1.46
CA VAL A 76 -7.99 15.45 -2.03
C VAL A 76 -8.49 15.51 -3.47
N ILE A 77 -7.61 15.21 -4.43
CA ILE A 77 -7.99 15.05 -5.83
C ILE A 77 -8.26 13.58 -6.10
N TYR A 78 -9.52 13.24 -6.32
CA TYR A 78 -9.91 11.87 -6.67
C TYR A 78 -9.99 11.67 -8.18
N LYS A 79 -9.30 10.63 -8.67
CA LYS A 79 -9.30 10.19 -10.07
C LYS A 79 -9.59 8.69 -10.13
N GLY A 80 -10.84 8.32 -9.87
CA GLY A 80 -11.25 6.93 -9.65
C GLY A 80 -10.75 5.94 -10.71
N ASN A 81 -9.92 4.99 -10.28
CA ASN A 81 -9.26 3.98 -11.12
C ASN A 81 -8.34 4.53 -12.23
N SER A 82 -7.98 5.81 -12.19
CA SER A 82 -7.10 6.49 -13.15
C SER A 82 -5.70 6.71 -12.57
N TYR A 83 -5.01 5.62 -12.22
CA TYR A 83 -3.66 5.68 -11.61
C TYR A 83 -2.61 6.40 -12.46
N ARG A 84 -2.78 6.41 -13.79
CA ARG A 84 -1.89 7.17 -14.68
C ARG A 84 -2.12 8.68 -14.55
N GLU A 85 -3.37 9.12 -14.40
CA GLU A 85 -3.72 10.53 -14.23
C GLU A 85 -3.20 11.08 -12.89
N THR A 86 -3.23 10.30 -11.81
CA THR A 86 -2.68 10.74 -10.52
C THR A 86 -1.16 10.89 -10.57
N ASN A 87 -0.45 9.99 -11.25
CA ASN A 87 0.98 10.15 -11.53
C ASN A 87 1.26 11.41 -12.37
N GLN A 88 0.44 11.70 -13.39
CA GLN A 88 0.55 12.93 -14.18
C GLN A 88 0.30 14.19 -13.34
N LEU A 89 -0.68 14.16 -12.43
CA LEU A 89 -0.94 15.26 -11.50
C LEU A 89 0.26 15.53 -10.59
N LEU A 90 0.89 14.48 -10.04
CA LEU A 90 2.10 14.64 -9.20
C LEU A 90 3.24 15.35 -9.96
N GLN A 91 3.41 15.04 -11.24
CA GLN A 91 4.47 15.61 -12.08
C GLN A 91 4.16 17.03 -12.55
N ASN A 92 2.92 17.28 -12.97
CA ASN A 92 2.57 18.50 -13.71
C ASN A 92 1.90 19.59 -12.85
N ASP A 93 1.20 19.21 -11.78
CA ASP A 93 0.59 20.17 -10.85
C ASP A 93 1.56 20.41 -9.67
N LYS A 94 2.08 21.64 -9.57
CA LYS A 94 3.02 22.03 -8.51
C LYS A 94 2.40 22.02 -7.12
N ASP A 95 1.07 22.09 -7.02
CA ASP A 95 0.37 22.07 -5.74
C ASP A 95 0.14 20.65 -5.24
N VAL A 96 0.07 19.65 -6.13
CA VAL A 96 -0.01 18.22 -5.77
C VAL A 96 1.36 17.75 -5.29
N ILE A 97 1.48 17.54 -3.98
CA ILE A 97 2.75 17.17 -3.35
C ILE A 97 2.94 15.66 -3.20
N ALA A 98 1.86 14.88 -3.30
CA ALA A 98 1.89 13.44 -3.11
C ALA A 98 0.75 12.72 -3.83
N ILE A 99 0.96 11.43 -4.08
CA ILE A 99 -0.11 10.48 -4.41
C ILE A 99 -0.18 9.38 -3.34
N LEU A 100 -1.36 8.81 -3.15
CA LEU A 100 -1.58 7.67 -2.26
C LEU A 100 -2.56 6.69 -2.91
N ASP A 101 -2.08 5.92 -3.89
CA ASP A 101 -2.95 4.99 -4.64
C ASP A 101 -2.22 3.81 -5.28
N SER A 102 -0.90 3.77 -5.20
CA SER A 102 -0.07 2.78 -5.88
C SER A 102 1.18 2.47 -5.08
N HIS A 103 1.86 1.40 -5.50
CA HIS A 103 3.19 1.05 -5.05
C HIS A 103 4.26 1.72 -5.91
N LEU A 104 5.46 1.91 -5.36
CA LEU A 104 6.53 2.67 -6.02
C LEU A 104 6.87 2.11 -7.40
N VAL A 105 6.98 0.79 -7.53
CA VAL A 105 7.32 0.12 -8.79
C VAL A 105 6.34 0.47 -9.92
N PHE A 106 5.05 0.68 -9.62
CA PHE A 106 4.06 1.10 -10.62
C PHE A 106 4.21 2.57 -11.01
N ALA A 107 4.38 3.45 -10.02
CA ALA A 107 4.59 4.87 -10.27
C ALA A 107 5.82 5.09 -11.15
N LYS A 108 6.97 4.48 -10.80
CA LYS A 108 8.21 4.60 -11.59
C LYS A 108 8.06 4.06 -13.00
N ASN A 109 7.47 2.87 -13.18
CA ASN A 109 7.27 2.29 -14.51
C ASN A 109 6.35 3.15 -15.40
N THR A 110 5.31 3.74 -14.80
CA THR A 110 4.39 4.65 -15.50
C THR A 110 5.12 5.92 -15.96
N LEU A 111 5.96 6.49 -15.12
CA LEU A 111 6.75 7.69 -15.43
C LEU A 111 7.80 7.40 -16.51
N GLN A 112 8.54 6.29 -16.42
CA GLN A 112 9.52 5.88 -17.43
C GLN A 112 8.90 5.71 -18.83
N LYS A 113 7.70 5.14 -18.91
CA LYS A 113 6.98 4.95 -20.18
C LYS A 113 6.41 6.26 -20.77
N SER A 114 6.36 7.35 -20.00
CA SER A 114 5.71 8.58 -20.45
C SER A 114 6.52 9.42 -21.44
N ASN A 115 7.75 9.01 -21.80
CA ASN A 115 8.68 9.72 -22.71
C ASN A 115 8.91 11.21 -22.37
N ASN A 116 8.50 11.67 -21.19
CA ASN A 116 8.61 13.05 -20.79
C ASN A 116 9.97 13.22 -20.10
N SER A 117 10.97 13.74 -20.82
CA SER A 117 12.33 13.96 -20.32
C SER A 117 12.40 14.92 -19.11
N MET A 118 11.28 15.55 -18.74
CA MET A 118 11.14 16.40 -17.57
C MET A 118 10.49 15.71 -16.36
N SER A 119 10.18 14.41 -16.42
CA SER A 119 9.59 13.73 -15.26
C SER A 119 10.59 13.68 -14.10
N GLU A 120 10.20 14.27 -12.97
CA GLU A 120 10.97 14.19 -11.74
C GLU A 120 10.88 12.78 -11.15
N ASP A 121 12.00 12.29 -10.62
CA ASP A 121 12.03 11.01 -9.93
C ASP A 121 11.13 11.03 -8.68
N VAL A 122 10.64 9.87 -8.29
CA VAL A 122 9.68 9.70 -7.19
C VAL A 122 10.16 8.65 -6.19
N MET A 123 9.72 8.80 -4.95
CA MET A 123 10.05 7.89 -3.86
C MET A 123 8.91 7.76 -2.85
N ILE A 124 8.98 6.70 -2.03
CA ILE A 124 8.06 6.50 -0.91
C ILE A 124 8.45 7.43 0.23
N ALA A 125 7.54 8.31 0.61
CA ALA A 125 7.63 9.07 1.86
C ALA A 125 7.15 8.26 3.06
N GLN A 126 6.09 7.46 2.87
CA GLN A 126 5.44 6.70 3.94
C GLN A 126 4.70 5.48 3.37
N PRO A 127 5.10 4.24 3.66
CA PRO A 127 4.27 3.08 3.35
C PRO A 127 2.97 3.15 4.16
N PHE A 128 1.86 2.71 3.57
CA PHE A 128 0.53 2.84 4.15
C PHE A 128 -0.12 1.48 4.43
N TYR A 129 -0.42 0.68 3.40
CA TYR A 129 -0.97 -0.67 3.57
C TYR A 129 -0.60 -1.61 2.43
N LEU A 130 -0.66 -2.92 2.71
CA LEU A 130 -0.65 -3.96 1.69
C LEU A 130 -2.08 -4.38 1.37
N SER A 131 -2.43 -4.44 0.09
CA SER A 131 -3.72 -4.99 -0.32
C SER A 131 -3.64 -6.51 -0.43
N LYS A 132 -4.62 -7.20 0.15
CA LYS A 132 -4.77 -8.65 0.08
C LYS A 132 -5.48 -9.02 -1.22
N ILE A 133 -4.69 -9.32 -2.27
CA ILE A 133 -5.24 -9.94 -3.48
C ILE A 133 -5.84 -11.31 -3.14
N GLY A 134 -6.90 -11.68 -3.86
CA GLY A 134 -7.60 -12.94 -3.67
C GLY A 134 -7.41 -13.87 -4.86
N PHE A 135 -7.39 -15.16 -4.56
CA PHE A 135 -7.47 -16.26 -5.51
C PHE A 135 -8.94 -16.72 -5.54
N TYR A 136 -9.63 -16.42 -6.63
CA TYR A 136 -11.08 -16.59 -6.73
C TYR A 136 -11.44 -17.71 -7.70
N THR A 137 -12.60 -18.33 -7.48
CA THR A 137 -13.13 -19.43 -8.29
C THR A 137 -14.67 -19.48 -8.23
N LEU A 138 -15.27 -20.50 -8.86
CA LEU A 138 -16.66 -20.91 -8.68
C LEU A 138 -16.68 -22.37 -8.20
N ASP A 139 -17.70 -22.75 -7.42
CA ASP A 139 -17.82 -24.16 -6.96
C ASP A 139 -17.89 -25.15 -8.13
N ALA A 140 -18.54 -24.77 -9.24
CA ALA A 140 -18.56 -25.57 -10.46
C ALA A 140 -17.16 -25.84 -11.03
N ARG A 141 -16.21 -24.89 -10.91
CA ARG A 141 -14.82 -25.09 -11.36
C ARG A 141 -14.04 -26.01 -10.45
N ILE A 142 -14.30 -25.95 -9.15
CA ILE A 142 -13.72 -26.89 -8.19
C ILE A 142 -14.18 -28.32 -8.50
N LEU A 143 -15.47 -28.52 -8.77
CA LEU A 143 -16.00 -29.83 -9.19
C LEU A 143 -15.36 -30.33 -10.49
N GLN A 144 -15.13 -29.43 -11.47
CA GLN A 144 -14.43 -29.78 -12.71
C GLN A 144 -13.02 -30.31 -12.43
N ILE A 145 -12.25 -29.65 -11.56
CA ILE A 145 -10.93 -30.12 -11.14
C ILE A 145 -11.06 -31.48 -10.47
N GLN A 146 -11.93 -31.65 -9.49
CA GLN A 146 -12.07 -32.94 -8.78
C GLN A 146 -12.39 -34.10 -9.72
N ASN A 147 -13.27 -33.87 -10.69
CA ASN A 147 -13.62 -34.87 -11.71
C ASN A 147 -12.43 -35.20 -12.62
N GLN A 148 -11.61 -34.21 -13.00
CA GLN A 148 -10.41 -34.42 -13.80
C GLN A 148 -9.38 -35.29 -13.09
N ILE A 149 -9.26 -35.16 -11.77
CA ILE A 149 -8.25 -35.87 -10.96
C ILE A 149 -8.75 -37.26 -10.55
N GLN A 150 -10.01 -37.61 -10.86
CA GLN A 150 -10.68 -38.83 -10.36
C GLN A 150 -10.51 -39.01 -8.84
N SER A 151 -10.40 -37.88 -8.13
CA SER A 151 -10.01 -37.85 -6.74
C SER A 151 -11.25 -37.90 -5.86
N GLN A 152 -11.24 -38.77 -4.85
CA GLN A 152 -12.21 -38.70 -3.76
C GLN A 152 -11.95 -37.51 -2.81
N ILE A 153 -10.85 -36.77 -2.99
CA ILE A 153 -10.49 -35.64 -2.15
C ILE A 153 -11.41 -34.45 -2.45
N LYS A 154 -12.06 -33.97 -1.39
CA LYS A 154 -12.82 -32.71 -1.44
C LYS A 154 -11.87 -31.52 -1.44
N ILE A 155 -11.87 -30.72 -2.52
CA ILE A 155 -11.01 -29.53 -2.61
C ILE A 155 -11.72 -28.32 -1.98
N ASN A 156 -11.32 -27.93 -0.78
CA ASN A 156 -11.90 -26.77 -0.07
C ASN A 156 -10.91 -25.63 0.15
N ASN A 157 -9.63 -25.95 0.20
CA ASN A 157 -8.55 -25.00 0.50
C ASN A 157 -7.32 -25.25 -0.37
N ILE A 158 -6.29 -24.41 -0.19
CA ILE A 158 -5.05 -24.49 -0.98
C ILE A 158 -4.27 -25.78 -0.76
N THR A 159 -4.26 -26.33 0.46
CA THR A 159 -3.59 -27.60 0.77
C THR A 159 -4.28 -28.76 0.05
N ASP A 160 -5.61 -28.78 0.01
CA ASP A 160 -6.35 -29.79 -0.75
C ASP A 160 -6.05 -29.69 -2.25
N LEU A 161 -5.96 -28.47 -2.78
CA LEU A 161 -5.60 -28.23 -4.19
C LEU A 161 -4.18 -28.70 -4.50
N GLN A 162 -3.21 -28.40 -3.63
CA GLN A 162 -1.83 -28.88 -3.75
C GLN A 162 -1.77 -30.42 -3.75
N ASN A 163 -2.47 -31.06 -2.81
CA ASN A 163 -2.53 -32.52 -2.74
C ASN A 163 -3.19 -33.13 -3.98
N ALA A 164 -4.25 -32.49 -4.49
CA ALA A 164 -4.90 -32.91 -5.72
C ALA A 164 -3.95 -32.81 -6.93
N ILE A 165 -3.16 -31.74 -7.02
CA ILE A 165 -2.11 -31.59 -8.04
C ILE A 165 -1.02 -32.66 -7.91
N ILE A 166 -0.56 -32.96 -6.70
CA ILE A 166 0.43 -34.03 -6.48
C ILE A 166 -0.13 -35.37 -6.95
N ASN A 167 -1.40 -35.67 -6.65
CA ASN A 167 -2.05 -36.90 -7.11
C ASN A 167 -2.18 -36.97 -8.64
N LEU A 168 -2.48 -35.84 -9.31
CA LEU A 168 -2.41 -35.77 -10.78
C LEU A 168 -1.03 -36.20 -11.28
N LEU A 169 0.03 -35.67 -10.68
CA LEU A 169 1.40 -35.94 -11.13
C LEU A 169 1.83 -37.39 -10.89
N THR A 170 1.34 -38.04 -9.83
CA THR A 170 1.68 -39.44 -9.51
C THR A 170 0.87 -40.48 -10.27
N GLN A 171 -0.35 -40.15 -10.71
CA GLN A 171 -1.23 -41.08 -11.43
C GLN A 171 -1.04 -41.10 -12.96
N ASN A 172 -0.41 -40.07 -13.53
CA ASN A 172 -0.27 -39.98 -14.98
C ASN A 172 0.77 -40.97 -15.53
N GLN A 173 0.30 -41.90 -16.38
CA GLN A 173 1.16 -42.70 -17.26
C GLN A 173 1.75 -41.81 -18.39
N PRO A 174 2.92 -42.17 -18.97
CA PRO A 174 3.69 -41.31 -19.88
C PRO A 174 2.96 -40.80 -21.15
N ASN A 175 1.75 -41.29 -21.46
CA ASN A 175 0.97 -40.92 -22.64
C ASN A 175 -0.35 -40.19 -22.34
N GLN A 176 -0.61 -39.79 -21.08
CA GLN A 176 -1.86 -39.14 -20.71
C GLN A 176 -1.76 -37.61 -20.83
N VAL A 177 -2.68 -36.98 -21.58
CA VAL A 177 -2.76 -35.52 -21.69
C VAL A 177 -3.14 -34.95 -20.33
N ILE A 178 -2.21 -34.24 -19.68
CA ILE A 178 -2.47 -33.56 -18.41
C ILE A 178 -3.38 -32.37 -18.69
N ASN A 179 -4.63 -32.44 -18.22
CA ASN A 179 -5.50 -31.27 -18.18
C ASN A 179 -4.90 -30.25 -17.21
N LYS A 180 -4.44 -29.12 -17.74
CA LYS A 180 -3.76 -28.09 -16.95
C LYS A 180 -4.76 -27.30 -16.11
N ILE A 181 -4.34 -26.92 -14.91
CA ILE A 181 -5.06 -25.93 -14.10
C ILE A 181 -4.76 -24.55 -14.67
N LYS A 182 -5.75 -24.01 -15.37
CA LYS A 182 -5.74 -22.64 -15.90
C LYS A 182 -6.00 -21.59 -14.84
N ILE A 183 -5.07 -20.65 -14.69
CA ILE A 183 -5.14 -19.53 -13.75
C ILE A 183 -5.05 -18.22 -14.53
N LEU A 184 -6.07 -17.38 -14.41
CA LEU A 184 -6.14 -16.07 -15.05
C LEU A 184 -5.49 -14.97 -14.19
N VAL A 185 -4.56 -14.22 -14.78
CA VAL A 185 -3.84 -13.12 -14.14
C VAL A 185 -3.84 -11.87 -15.01
N CYS A 186 -3.53 -10.71 -14.42
CA CYS A 186 -3.31 -9.49 -15.19
C CYS A 186 -1.98 -9.59 -15.97
N SER A 187 -1.98 -9.16 -17.23
CA SER A 187 -0.80 -9.18 -18.10
C SER A 187 0.14 -8.00 -17.88
N ASP A 188 -0.27 -6.98 -17.10
CA ASP A 188 0.65 -5.92 -16.68
C ASP A 188 1.84 -6.54 -15.93
N PRO A 189 3.10 -6.28 -16.33
CA PRO A 189 4.25 -6.99 -15.79
C PRO A 189 4.37 -6.89 -14.26
N ILE A 190 3.98 -5.76 -13.68
CA ILE A 190 4.11 -5.51 -12.25
C ILE A 190 3.02 -6.29 -11.51
N GLN A 191 1.78 -6.22 -11.98
CA GLN A 191 0.67 -7.01 -11.43
C GLN A 191 0.90 -8.52 -11.59
N LYS A 192 1.53 -8.94 -12.69
CA LYS A 192 1.88 -10.32 -12.97
C LYS A 192 2.93 -10.85 -12.00
N VAL A 193 3.97 -10.07 -11.68
CA VAL A 193 4.96 -10.44 -10.65
C VAL A 193 4.31 -10.59 -9.28
N LEU A 194 3.43 -9.67 -8.86
CA LEU A 194 2.70 -9.84 -7.59
C LEU A 194 1.83 -11.10 -7.60
N SER A 195 1.15 -11.38 -8.71
CA SER A 195 0.36 -12.60 -8.88
C SER A 195 1.25 -13.85 -8.76
N PHE A 196 2.46 -13.81 -9.32
CA PHE A 196 3.41 -14.92 -9.26
C PHE A 196 4.01 -15.10 -7.87
N LEU A 197 4.33 -14.02 -7.15
CA LEU A 197 4.70 -14.07 -5.73
C LEU A 197 3.60 -14.73 -4.89
N PHE A 198 2.34 -14.41 -5.17
CA PHE A 198 1.21 -15.03 -4.48
C PHE A 198 1.05 -16.52 -4.82
N LEU A 199 1.19 -16.89 -6.10
CA LEU A 199 1.20 -18.30 -6.51
C LEU A 199 2.38 -19.08 -5.89
N GLN A 200 3.55 -18.45 -5.77
CA GLN A 200 4.72 -19.03 -5.12
C GLN A 200 4.47 -19.25 -3.63
N GLN A 201 3.87 -18.27 -2.95
CA GLN A 201 3.49 -18.39 -1.54
C GLN A 201 2.48 -19.53 -1.32
N MET A 202 1.62 -19.79 -2.31
CA MET A 202 0.71 -20.94 -2.32
C MET A 202 1.38 -22.24 -2.78
N GLY A 203 2.70 -22.27 -3.02
CA GLY A 203 3.42 -23.47 -3.47
C GLY A 203 3.00 -24.00 -4.84
N LEU A 204 2.34 -23.18 -5.66
CA LEU A 204 1.88 -23.59 -7.01
C LEU A 204 2.95 -23.36 -8.08
N ILE A 205 3.83 -22.37 -7.87
CA ILE A 205 4.97 -22.08 -8.75
C ILE A 205 6.23 -21.84 -7.90
N HIS A 206 7.39 -21.76 -8.55
CA HIS A 206 8.66 -21.54 -7.86
C HIS A 206 9.46 -20.40 -8.48
N LEU A 207 10.27 -19.72 -7.66
CA LEU A 207 11.28 -18.79 -8.16
C LEU A 207 12.48 -19.60 -8.70
N LYS A 208 13.14 -19.12 -9.76
CA LYS A 208 14.38 -19.73 -10.27
C LYS A 208 15.47 -19.73 -9.19
N GLN A 209 16.29 -20.78 -9.17
CA GLN A 209 17.41 -20.91 -8.23
C GLN A 209 18.40 -19.75 -8.35
N GLY A 210 18.99 -19.34 -7.23
CA GLY A 210 20.02 -18.29 -7.18
C GLY A 210 19.48 -16.84 -7.10
N LEU A 211 18.17 -16.64 -7.23
CA LEU A 211 17.55 -15.34 -7.01
C LEU A 211 17.28 -15.13 -5.52
N GLN A 212 18.12 -14.33 -4.85
CA GLN A 212 17.80 -13.82 -3.52
C GLN A 212 16.90 -12.58 -3.67
N ALA A 213 15.64 -12.70 -3.23
CA ALA A 213 14.59 -11.73 -3.52
C ALA A 213 14.80 -10.34 -2.90
N ASP A 214 15.65 -10.24 -1.87
CA ASP A 214 15.78 -9.06 -1.01
C ASP A 214 16.16 -7.80 -1.81
N ASN A 215 17.03 -7.93 -2.83
CA ASN A 215 17.55 -6.81 -3.61
C ASN A 215 17.29 -6.91 -5.13
N VAL A 216 16.68 -8.00 -5.62
CA VAL A 216 16.42 -8.18 -7.06
C VAL A 216 15.06 -7.62 -7.43
N ILE A 217 15.00 -6.75 -8.43
CA ILE A 217 13.73 -6.36 -9.06
C ILE A 217 13.25 -7.55 -9.88
N LEU A 218 12.25 -8.24 -9.35
CA LEU A 218 11.70 -9.44 -9.98
C LEU A 218 10.92 -9.08 -11.25
N ASN A 219 10.99 -9.97 -12.23
CA ASN A 219 10.22 -9.93 -13.47
C ASN A 219 9.46 -11.25 -13.68
N PRO A 220 8.43 -11.31 -14.54
CA PRO A 220 7.65 -12.52 -14.72
C PRO A 220 8.46 -13.74 -15.18
N ASN A 221 9.59 -13.56 -15.85
CA ASN A 221 10.44 -14.65 -16.33
C ASN A 221 11.33 -15.23 -15.23
N ASP A 222 11.34 -14.66 -14.01
CA ASP A 222 12.10 -15.17 -12.88
C ASP A 222 11.43 -16.38 -12.22
N PHE A 223 10.20 -16.72 -12.65
CA PHE A 223 9.41 -17.80 -12.10
C PHE A 223 9.37 -19.01 -13.02
N ILE A 224 9.33 -20.19 -12.42
CA ILE A 224 9.15 -21.49 -13.06
C ILE A 224 7.70 -21.90 -12.87
N ILE A 225 6.96 -21.97 -13.97
CA ILE A 225 5.57 -22.45 -14.00
C ILE A 225 5.59 -23.93 -14.36
N PRO A 226 5.13 -24.83 -13.47
CA PRO A 226 5.06 -26.26 -13.77
C PRO A 226 4.15 -26.56 -14.97
N ASN A 227 4.42 -27.65 -15.67
CA ASN A 227 3.67 -28.03 -16.88
C ASN A 227 2.17 -28.31 -16.65
N HIS A 228 1.75 -28.59 -15.42
CA HIS A 228 0.36 -28.81 -15.02
C HIS A 228 -0.40 -27.51 -14.69
N ILE A 229 0.26 -26.35 -14.75
CA ILE A 229 -0.36 -25.03 -14.62
C ILE A 229 -0.28 -24.31 -15.96
N GLU A 230 -1.37 -23.63 -16.32
CA GLU A 230 -1.42 -22.73 -17.47
C GLU A 230 -1.77 -21.33 -16.98
N ILE A 231 -0.93 -20.35 -17.29
CA ILE A 231 -1.24 -18.94 -17.01
C ILE A 231 -2.00 -18.38 -18.20
N VAL A 232 -3.21 -17.94 -17.95
CA VAL A 232 -4.04 -17.18 -18.89
C VAL A 232 -3.93 -15.71 -18.52
N GLU A 233 -3.88 -14.83 -19.52
CA GLU A 233 -3.60 -13.41 -19.29
C GLU A 233 -4.74 -12.52 -19.80
N GLU A 234 -4.96 -11.41 -19.10
CA GLU A 234 -5.84 -10.32 -19.52
C GLU A 234 -5.20 -8.97 -19.17
N ILE A 235 -5.31 -7.99 -20.04
CA ILE A 235 -4.63 -6.70 -19.91
C ILE A 235 -5.14 -5.92 -18.71
N SER A 236 -6.45 -5.94 -18.48
CA SER A 236 -7.09 -5.10 -17.49
C SER A 236 -7.50 -5.89 -16.25
N LEU A 237 -7.07 -5.43 -15.07
CA LEU A 237 -7.58 -5.93 -13.78
C LEU A 237 -9.12 -5.87 -13.70
N LYS A 238 -9.74 -4.88 -14.36
CA LYS A 238 -11.20 -4.73 -14.40
C LYS A 238 -11.85 -5.80 -15.28
N GLU A 239 -11.20 -6.27 -16.33
CA GLU A 239 -11.78 -7.25 -17.27
C GLU A 239 -11.57 -8.71 -16.86
N LEU A 240 -10.67 -8.98 -15.89
CA LEU A 240 -10.39 -10.34 -15.42
C LEU A 240 -11.66 -11.11 -15.04
N HIS A 241 -12.59 -10.48 -14.31
CA HIS A 241 -13.81 -11.16 -13.88
C HIS A 241 -14.76 -11.46 -15.05
N ASN A 242 -14.88 -10.55 -16.03
CA ASN A 242 -15.70 -10.77 -17.22
C ASN A 242 -15.15 -11.97 -18.03
N LYS A 243 -13.82 -12.01 -18.24
CA LYS A 243 -13.17 -13.13 -18.92
C LYS A 243 -13.35 -14.44 -18.17
N PHE A 244 -13.18 -14.43 -16.85
CA PHE A 244 -13.38 -15.62 -16.01
C PHE A 244 -14.81 -16.16 -16.06
N GLN A 245 -15.81 -15.28 -16.11
CA GLN A 245 -17.22 -15.69 -16.22
C GLN A 245 -17.55 -16.27 -17.60
N ASN A 246 -16.95 -15.73 -18.66
CA ASN A 246 -17.27 -16.11 -20.04
C ASN A 246 -16.45 -17.31 -20.55
N ASP A 247 -15.29 -17.60 -19.96
CA ASP A 247 -14.44 -18.73 -20.34
C ASP A 247 -14.54 -19.86 -19.32
N ASN A 248 -15.29 -20.91 -19.68
CA ASN A 248 -15.50 -22.07 -18.84
C ASN A 248 -14.26 -22.95 -18.62
N SER A 249 -13.17 -22.72 -19.36
CA SER A 249 -11.92 -23.47 -19.23
C SER A 249 -11.00 -22.91 -18.14
N ILE A 250 -11.27 -21.70 -17.65
CA ILE A 250 -10.48 -21.04 -16.60
C ILE A 250 -10.98 -21.49 -15.22
N HIS A 251 -10.07 -21.98 -14.38
CA HIS A 251 -10.41 -22.54 -13.07
C HIS A 251 -10.34 -21.51 -11.95
N PHE A 252 -9.34 -20.64 -12.01
CA PHE A 252 -9.11 -19.60 -11.01
C PHE A 252 -8.72 -18.28 -11.65
N PHE A 253 -8.93 -17.18 -10.94
CA PHE A 253 -8.35 -15.89 -11.29
C PHE A 253 -7.85 -15.14 -10.06
N ILE A 254 -6.81 -14.31 -10.24
CA ILE A 254 -6.25 -13.46 -9.18
C ILE A 254 -6.74 -12.04 -9.37
N ASN A 255 -7.34 -11.43 -8.34
CA ASN A 255 -7.74 -10.02 -8.40
C ASN A 255 -7.78 -9.34 -7.02
N TYR A 256 -7.91 -8.02 -7.02
CA TYR A 256 -8.12 -7.23 -5.82
C TYR A 256 -9.59 -7.23 -5.42
N PRO A 257 -9.92 -7.42 -4.12
CA PRO A 257 -11.28 -7.23 -3.62
C PRO A 257 -11.85 -5.84 -3.95
N GLY A 258 -11.01 -4.80 -3.92
CA GLY A 258 -11.39 -3.43 -4.27
C GLY A 258 -11.75 -3.23 -5.74
N VAL A 259 -11.06 -3.93 -6.65
CA VAL A 259 -11.38 -3.90 -8.10
C VAL A 259 -12.68 -4.65 -8.38
N LEU A 260 -12.93 -5.75 -7.68
CA LEU A 260 -14.17 -6.52 -7.81
C LEU A 260 -15.40 -5.79 -7.23
N GLY A 261 -15.21 -4.89 -6.26
CA GLY A 261 -16.31 -4.13 -5.66
C GLY A 261 -17.40 -5.05 -5.09
N THR A 262 -18.65 -4.88 -5.52
CA THR A 262 -19.78 -5.74 -5.12
C THR A 262 -19.76 -7.10 -5.83
N LYS A 263 -19.15 -7.19 -7.03
CA LYS A 263 -19.10 -8.42 -7.84
C LYS A 263 -18.32 -9.54 -7.17
N LYS A 264 -17.51 -9.25 -6.15
CA LYS A 264 -16.80 -10.28 -5.36
C LYS A 264 -17.75 -11.34 -4.78
N GLN A 265 -19.02 -11.00 -4.53
CA GLN A 265 -20.04 -11.93 -4.02
C GLN A 265 -20.42 -13.03 -5.03
N LEU A 266 -20.12 -12.82 -6.31
CA LEU A 266 -20.35 -13.81 -7.36
C LEU A 266 -19.29 -14.91 -7.37
N PHE A 267 -18.18 -14.71 -6.66
CA PHE A 267 -17.03 -15.60 -6.70
C PHE A 267 -16.73 -16.14 -5.30
N LYS A 268 -16.33 -17.41 -5.25
CA LYS A 268 -15.76 -17.98 -4.05
C LYS A 268 -14.33 -17.48 -3.89
N LEU A 269 -14.05 -16.78 -2.80
CA LEU A 269 -12.68 -16.53 -2.36
C LEU A 269 -12.09 -17.85 -1.88
N PHE A 270 -11.11 -18.39 -2.60
CA PHE A 270 -10.47 -19.65 -2.26
C PHE A 270 -9.37 -19.45 -1.21
N THR A 271 -8.56 -18.41 -1.39
CA THR A 271 -7.59 -17.92 -0.41
C THR A 271 -7.18 -16.49 -0.75
N SER A 272 -6.63 -15.77 0.23
CA SER A 272 -6.10 -14.41 0.06
C SER A 272 -4.60 -14.38 0.34
N LEU A 273 -3.91 -13.39 -0.21
CA LEU A 273 -2.51 -13.11 0.11
C LEU A 273 -2.33 -12.98 1.63
N ILE A 274 -1.47 -13.82 2.21
CA ILE A 274 -1.06 -13.68 3.61
C ILE A 274 0.15 -12.76 3.64
N ILE A 275 0.11 -11.71 4.44
CA ILE A 275 1.21 -10.75 4.51
C ILE A 275 2.39 -11.38 5.26
N PRO A 276 3.59 -11.44 4.66
CA PRO A 276 4.77 -12.02 5.31
C PRO A 276 5.19 -11.21 6.55
N SER A 277 5.64 -11.90 7.59
CA SER A 277 6.19 -11.26 8.79
C SER A 277 7.53 -10.56 8.52
N ASP A 278 8.35 -11.16 7.65
CA ASP A 278 9.64 -10.65 7.20
C ASP A 278 9.48 -9.52 6.17
N ILE A 279 9.94 -8.32 6.53
CA ILE A 279 9.86 -7.11 5.71
C ILE A 279 10.79 -7.12 4.49
N LYS A 280 11.73 -8.08 4.43
CA LYS A 280 12.58 -8.29 3.27
C LYS A 280 11.87 -9.02 2.14
N ASN A 281 10.73 -9.66 2.44
CA ASN A 281 9.95 -10.35 1.43
C ASN A 281 9.51 -9.38 0.30
N PRO A 282 9.68 -9.76 -0.98
CA PRO A 282 9.38 -8.90 -2.13
C PRO A 282 7.90 -8.48 -2.23
N ILE A 283 6.98 -9.14 -1.53
CA ILE A 283 5.57 -8.67 -1.43
C ILE A 283 5.50 -7.23 -0.89
N TYR A 284 6.42 -6.82 -0.02
CA TYR A 284 6.44 -5.46 0.50
C TYR A 284 6.74 -4.40 -0.57
N ASP A 285 7.34 -4.77 -1.72
CA ASP A 285 7.55 -3.84 -2.85
C ASP A 285 6.22 -3.34 -3.45
N TYR A 286 5.11 -4.04 -3.15
CA TYR A 286 3.75 -3.75 -3.59
C TYR A 286 2.90 -3.02 -2.55
N THR A 287 3.53 -2.48 -1.51
CA THR A 287 2.85 -1.67 -0.50
C THR A 287 2.31 -0.38 -1.11
N ILE A 288 1.00 -0.14 -0.96
CA ILE A 288 0.39 1.15 -1.28
C ILE A 288 1.03 2.19 -0.38
N SER A 289 1.56 3.24 -0.98
CA SER A 289 2.48 4.16 -0.31
C SER A 289 2.16 5.61 -0.64
N LEU A 290 2.46 6.51 0.29
CA LEU A 290 2.54 7.93 0.03
C LEU A 290 3.78 8.17 -0.81
N ILE A 291 3.57 8.41 -2.11
CA ILE A 291 4.63 8.63 -3.08
C ILE A 291 4.73 10.11 -3.38
N VAL A 292 5.96 10.63 -3.36
CA VAL A 292 6.27 12.05 -3.53
C VAL A 292 7.39 12.20 -4.56
N LYS A 293 7.57 13.42 -5.07
CA LYS A 293 8.77 13.75 -5.86
C LYS A 293 10.00 13.70 -4.95
N THR A 294 11.09 13.14 -5.46
CA THR A 294 12.36 12.95 -4.71
C THR A 294 12.85 14.24 -4.06
N LYS A 295 12.76 15.38 -4.75
CA LYS A 295 13.16 16.69 -4.21
C LYS A 295 12.31 17.17 -3.03
N ASP A 296 11.06 16.69 -2.92
CA ASP A 296 10.07 17.16 -1.94
C ASP A 296 10.00 16.27 -0.69
N ILE A 297 10.77 15.17 -0.63
CA ILE A 297 10.74 14.18 0.47
C ILE A 297 10.93 14.78 1.86
N ASN A 298 11.77 15.81 1.96
CA ASN A 298 12.10 16.48 3.21
C ASN A 298 11.27 17.75 3.46
N SER A 299 10.30 18.05 2.58
CA SER A 299 9.44 19.21 2.71
C SER A 299 8.56 19.12 3.97
N GLU A 300 8.24 20.27 4.55
CA GLU A 300 7.40 20.33 5.75
C GLU A 300 6.00 19.73 5.51
N LYS A 301 5.44 19.89 4.29
CA LYS A 301 4.15 19.29 3.92
C LYS A 301 4.22 17.76 3.92
N VAL A 302 5.31 17.18 3.44
CA VAL A 302 5.50 15.72 3.46
C VAL A 302 5.67 15.22 4.88
N LYS A 303 6.46 15.91 5.73
CA LYS A 303 6.61 15.54 7.16
C LYS A 303 5.28 15.48 7.89
N ILE A 304 4.42 16.48 7.71
CA ILE A 304 3.06 16.52 8.27
C ILE A 304 2.26 15.27 7.86
N LEU A 305 2.28 14.91 6.58
CA LEU A 305 1.55 13.74 6.09
C LEU A 305 2.11 12.43 6.65
N LYS A 306 3.44 12.29 6.74
CA LYS A 306 4.09 11.13 7.35
C LYS A 306 3.63 10.96 8.79
N GLU A 307 3.71 12.01 9.59
CA GLU A 307 3.32 11.98 11.01
C GLU A 307 1.83 11.65 11.18
N ALA A 308 0.97 12.26 10.36
CA ALA A 308 -0.46 12.00 10.44
C ALA A 308 -0.81 10.55 10.07
N LEU A 309 -0.21 9.99 9.01
CA LEU A 309 -0.43 8.59 8.60
C LEU A 309 0.10 7.55 9.60
N ARG A 310 0.96 7.95 10.55
CA ARG A 310 1.49 7.09 11.62
C ARG A 310 0.63 7.10 12.89
N LYS A 311 -0.43 7.91 12.95
CA LYS A 311 -1.30 7.97 14.13
C LYS A 311 -2.05 6.66 14.30
N GLN A 312 -1.84 6.00 15.46
CA GLN A 312 -2.35 4.65 15.72
C GLN A 312 -3.87 4.55 15.55
N HIS A 313 -4.65 5.55 15.99
CA HIS A 313 -6.11 5.51 15.86
C HIS A 313 -6.59 5.49 14.40
N LEU A 314 -5.84 6.10 13.47
CA LEU A 314 -6.14 6.06 12.04
C LEU A 314 -5.81 4.69 11.44
N ILE A 315 -4.72 4.08 11.89
CA ILE A 315 -4.31 2.72 11.53
C ILE A 315 -5.36 1.71 12.02
N ASP A 316 -5.77 1.80 13.29
CA ASP A 316 -6.77 0.93 13.90
C ASP A 316 -8.11 1.03 13.19
N TYR A 317 -8.52 2.25 12.82
CA TYR A 317 -9.72 2.48 12.03
C TYR A 317 -9.67 1.74 10.69
N MET A 318 -8.57 1.85 9.95
CA MET A 318 -8.41 1.18 8.65
C MET A 318 -8.41 -0.35 8.79
N ASN A 319 -7.68 -0.88 9.76
CA ASN A 319 -7.66 -2.31 10.06
C ASN A 319 -9.04 -2.84 10.43
N LYS A 320 -9.77 -2.15 11.33
CA LYS A 320 -11.11 -2.58 11.77
C LYS A 320 -12.10 -2.66 10.61
N ARG A 321 -12.04 -1.73 9.67
CA ARG A 321 -12.99 -1.65 8.55
C ARG A 321 -12.63 -2.57 7.38
N ASN A 322 -11.34 -2.87 7.19
CA ASN A 322 -10.83 -3.46 5.95
C ASN A 322 -9.89 -4.66 6.15
N SER A 323 -9.79 -5.25 7.36
CA SER A 323 -8.84 -6.34 7.68
C SER A 323 -8.89 -7.56 6.75
N LEU A 324 -10.04 -7.82 6.13
CA LEU A 324 -10.23 -8.89 5.14
C LEU A 324 -9.57 -8.58 3.78
N TYR A 325 -9.29 -7.31 3.48
CA TYR A 325 -8.90 -6.85 2.14
C TYR A 325 -7.58 -6.09 2.11
N LEU A 326 -7.11 -5.62 3.26
CA LEU A 326 -5.82 -4.97 3.41
C LEU A 326 -5.23 -5.26 4.78
N GLU A 327 -3.95 -4.96 4.90
CA GLU A 327 -3.22 -4.94 6.16
C GLU A 327 -2.44 -3.64 6.27
N MET A 328 -2.71 -2.86 7.30
CA MET A 328 -1.92 -1.66 7.58
C MET A 328 -0.49 -2.05 7.94
N ILE A 329 0.47 -1.28 7.45
CA ILE A 329 1.88 -1.48 7.81
C ILE A 329 2.07 -1.07 9.28
N PRO A 330 2.68 -1.92 10.14
CA PRO A 330 2.99 -1.54 11.52
C PRO A 330 3.95 -0.35 11.58
N VAL A 331 3.69 0.59 12.50
CA VAL A 331 4.42 1.88 12.58
C VAL A 331 5.93 1.68 12.73
N GLU A 332 6.32 0.68 13.52
CA GLU A 332 7.71 0.31 13.80
C GLU A 332 8.44 -0.26 12.59
N LYS A 333 7.72 -0.75 11.56
CA LYS A 333 8.29 -1.30 10.32
C LYS A 333 8.35 -0.29 9.18
N MET A 334 7.60 0.83 9.29
CA MET A 334 7.39 1.76 8.19
C MET A 334 8.69 2.36 7.63
N ASP A 335 9.59 2.79 8.49
CA ASP A 335 10.84 3.43 8.04
C ASP A 335 11.73 2.42 7.31
N GLN A 336 11.93 1.24 7.88
CA GLN A 336 12.73 0.16 7.28
C GLN A 336 12.17 -0.28 5.92
N ILE A 337 10.86 -0.40 5.78
CA ILE A 337 10.21 -0.73 4.51
C ILE A 337 10.44 0.40 3.49
N SER A 338 10.23 1.66 3.88
CA SER A 338 10.42 2.80 2.99
C SER A 338 11.85 2.92 2.49
N GLU A 339 12.82 2.75 3.40
CA GLU A 339 14.24 2.84 3.10
C GLU A 339 14.67 1.71 2.15
N ARG A 340 14.30 0.46 2.46
CA ARG A 340 14.63 -0.70 1.60
C ARG A 340 14.07 -0.53 0.19
N ILE A 341 12.80 -0.18 0.06
CA ILE A 341 12.15 -0.05 -1.25
C ILE A 341 12.76 1.14 -2.02
N ASN A 342 12.96 2.28 -1.39
CA ASN A 342 13.59 3.43 -2.04
C ASN A 342 15.02 3.11 -2.49
N GLN A 343 15.84 2.46 -1.65
CA GLN A 343 17.18 2.02 -2.02
C GLN A 343 17.14 1.07 -3.21
N LYS A 344 16.23 0.09 -3.23
CA LYS A 344 16.11 -0.90 -4.32
C LYS A 344 15.73 -0.29 -5.66
N TYR A 345 14.89 0.74 -5.68
CA TYR A 345 14.34 1.30 -6.92
C TYR A 345 14.92 2.66 -7.32
N ASN A 346 15.77 3.28 -6.48
CA ASN A 346 16.43 4.55 -6.74
C ASN A 346 17.97 4.47 -6.72
N SER A 347 18.54 3.25 -6.60
CA SER A 347 19.99 3.03 -6.70
C SER A 347 20.51 3.06 -8.12
#